data_AF-A0A2N2BVB6-F1
#
_entry.id   AF-A0A2N2BVB6-F1
#
_cell.length_a   1.000
_cell.length_b   1.000
_cell.length_c   1.000
_cell.angle_alpha   90.00
_cell.angle_beta   90.00
_cell.angle_gamma   90.00
#
_symmetry.space_group_name_H-M   'P 1'
#
loop_
_entity.id
_entity.type
_entity.pdbx_description
1 polymer ?
#
loop_
_entity_poly.entity_id
_entity_poly.type
_entity_poly.pdbx_seq_one_letter_code
_entity_poly.pdbx_strand_id
1 'polypeptide(L)'
;DIGIDRYKKELDEKVEFLEHLISHYNDGKRKSFYCIAVNLLELSDLKEINEYIQENISEKPLSQKEKIQMIESLFMEKAKDKNIDLQLRK
;
A
#
# COMPACT_ATOMS: atom_id res chain seq x y z
N ASP A 1 16.48 9.50 -23.17
CA ASP A 1 16.13 9.91 -21.78
C ASP A 1 14.70 9.65 -21.30
N ILE A 2 13.82 8.98 -22.07
CA ILE A 2 12.44 8.68 -21.65
C ILE A 2 12.37 7.75 -20.40
N GLY A 3 13.39 6.92 -20.17
CA GLY A 3 13.39 5.92 -19.09
C GLY A 3 13.53 6.51 -17.68
N ILE A 4 14.38 7.53 -17.50
CA ILE A 4 14.61 8.15 -16.19
C ILE A 4 13.38 8.93 -15.75
N ASP A 5 12.78 9.70 -16.66
CA ASP A 5 11.57 10.47 -16.36
C ASP A 5 10.39 9.56 -16.00
N ARG A 6 10.22 8.44 -16.72
CA ARG A 6 9.21 7.43 -16.38
C ARG A 6 9.45 6.82 -15.01
N TYR A 7 10.68 6.41 -14.72
CA TYR A 7 11.02 5.82 -13.43
C TYR A 7 10.78 6.80 -12.27
N LYS A 8 11.15 8.07 -12.46
CA LYS A 8 10.89 9.12 -11.46
C LYS A 8 9.39 9.29 -11.22
N LYS A 9 8.59 9.35 -12.28
CA LYS A 9 7.12 9.44 -12.16
C LYS A 9 6.55 8.25 -11.38
N GLU A 10 7.03 7.04 -11.65
CA GLU A 10 6.60 5.85 -10.91
C GLU A 10 6.96 5.94 -9.41
N LEU A 11 8.14 6.47 -9.07
CA LEU A 11 8.51 6.72 -7.68
C LEU A 11 7.64 7.79 -7.01
N ASP A 12 7.34 8.89 -7.71
CA ASP A 12 6.49 9.95 -7.18
C ASP A 12 5.08 9.41 -6.87
N GLU A 13 4.48 8.62 -7.77
CA GLU A 13 3.17 7.97 -7.53
C GLU A 13 3.21 7.00 -6.32
N LYS A 14 4.32 6.28 -6.13
CA LYS A 14 4.51 5.41 -4.95
C LYS A 14 4.60 6.20 -3.65
N VAL A 15 5.29 7.34 -3.66
CA VAL A 15 5.41 8.22 -2.49
C VAL A 15 4.06 8.78 -2.10
N GLU A 16 3.30 9.31 -3.06
CA GLU A 16 1.95 9.83 -2.84
C GLU A 16 1.03 8.78 -2.22
N PHE A 17 1.08 7.54 -2.74
CA PHE A 17 0.27 6.45 -2.20
C PHE A 17 0.70 6.07 -0.77
N LEU A 18 2.00 6.01 -0.49
CA LEU A 18 2.51 5.75 0.85
C LEU A 18 2.08 6.82 1.85
N GLU A 19 2.14 8.09 1.47
CA GLU A 19 1.68 9.21 2.30
C GLU A 19 0.19 9.13 2.59
N HIS A 20 -0.61 8.75 1.59
CA HIS A 20 -2.04 8.51 1.77
C HIS A 20 -2.30 7.40 2.82
N LEU A 21 -1.61 6.26 2.71
CA LEU A 21 -1.74 5.15 3.67
C LEU A 21 -1.35 5.54 5.09
N ILE A 22 -0.24 6.27 5.25
CA ILE A 22 0.24 6.71 6.57
C ILE A 22 -0.74 7.73 7.19
N SER A 23 -1.33 8.60 6.38
CA SER A 23 -2.21 9.67 6.89
C SER A 23 -3.59 9.15 7.28
N HIS A 24 -4.11 8.15 6.58
CA HIS A 24 -5.50 7.68 6.77
C HIS A 24 -5.60 6.32 7.46
N TYR A 25 -4.56 5.49 7.38
CA TYR A 25 -4.61 4.07 7.75
C TYR A 25 -3.43 3.62 8.61
N ASN A 26 -2.89 4.50 9.45
CA ASN A 26 -1.81 4.17 10.40
C ASN A 26 -2.32 4.24 11.84
N ASP A 27 -2.02 3.20 12.62
CA ASP A 27 -2.30 3.10 14.06
C ASP A 27 -1.05 3.38 14.93
N GLY A 28 0.03 3.88 14.31
CA GLY A 28 1.33 4.09 14.94
C GLY A 28 2.26 2.89 14.91
N LYS A 29 1.80 1.72 14.44
CA LYS A 29 2.60 0.48 14.38
C LYS A 29 2.86 -0.03 12.96
N ARG A 30 2.13 0.50 11.97
CA ARG A 30 2.12 -0.02 10.59
C ARG A 30 2.91 0.82 9.58
N LYS A 31 3.55 1.92 9.99
CA LYS A 31 4.39 2.74 9.09
C LYS A 31 5.44 1.90 8.37
N SER A 32 6.26 1.13 9.10
CA SER A 32 7.32 0.31 8.53
C SER A 32 6.78 -0.75 7.56
N PHE A 33 5.60 -1.31 7.87
CA PHE A 33 4.92 -2.26 6.99
C PHE A 33 4.59 -1.64 5.65
N TYR A 34 3.89 -0.49 5.63
CA TYR A 34 3.52 0.18 4.38
C TYR A 34 4.75 0.62 3.59
N CYS A 35 5.79 1.14 4.24
CA CYS A 35 7.04 1.49 3.56
C CYS A 35 7.66 0.28 2.85
N ILE A 36 7.72 -0.89 3.50
CA ILE A 36 8.27 -2.10 2.90
C ILE A 36 7.38 -2.57 1.75
N ALA A 37 6.06 -2.65 1.97
CA ALA A 37 5.12 -3.16 0.97
C ALA A 37 5.08 -2.30 -0.30
N VAL A 38 5.00 -0.97 -0.17
CA VAL A 38 5.00 -0.04 -1.32
C VAL A 38 6.31 -0.09 -2.10
N ASN A 39 7.44 -0.29 -1.42
CA ASN A 39 8.72 -0.41 -2.09
C ASN A 39 8.85 -1.71 -2.90
N LEU A 40 8.30 -2.82 -2.39
CA LEU A 40 8.47 -4.14 -2.99
C LEU A 40 7.44 -4.47 -4.07
N LEU A 41 6.22 -3.91 -4.00
CA LEU A 41 5.18 -4.15 -5.01
C LEU A 41 5.33 -3.25 -6.23
N GLU A 42 4.82 -3.68 -7.39
CA GLU A 42 4.84 -2.86 -8.60
C GLU A 42 3.77 -1.77 -8.54
N LEU A 43 3.95 -0.69 -9.30
CA LEU A 43 2.96 0.41 -9.32
C LEU A 43 1.57 -0.04 -9.76
N SER A 44 1.48 -1.03 -10.66
CA SER A 44 0.21 -1.67 -11.04
C SER A 44 -0.49 -2.31 -9.84
N ASP A 45 0.24 -3.07 -9.04
CA ASP A 45 -0.32 -3.73 -7.85
C ASP A 45 -0.85 -2.68 -6.85
N LEU A 46 -0.10 -1.58 -6.67
CA LEU A 46 -0.50 -0.48 -5.78
C LEU A 46 -1.76 0.25 -6.28
N LYS A 47 -1.91 0.39 -7.60
CA LYS A 47 -3.12 0.97 -8.20
C LYS A 47 -4.33 0.09 -7.96
N GLU A 48 -4.21 -1.22 -8.18
CA GLU A 48 -5.28 -2.18 -7.89
C GLU A 48 -5.67 -2.18 -6.40
N ILE A 49 -4.68 -2.11 -5.50
CA ILE A 49 -4.92 -1.97 -4.06
C ILE A 49 -5.67 -0.67 -3.77
N ASN A 50 -5.24 0.46 -4.33
CA ASN A 50 -5.86 1.75 -4.10
C ASN A 50 -7.33 1.77 -4.59
N GLU A 51 -7.59 1.25 -5.79
CA GLU A 51 -8.94 1.11 -6.35
C GLU A 51 -9.83 0.30 -5.40
N TYR A 52 -9.35 -0.86 -4.93
CA TYR A 52 -10.09 -1.67 -3.97
C TYR A 52 -10.37 -0.92 -2.66
N ILE A 53 -9.39 -0.17 -2.14
CA ILE A 53 -9.56 0.64 -0.92
C ILE A 53 -10.69 1.66 -1.11
N GLN A 54 -10.70 2.40 -2.23
CA GLN A 54 -11.72 3.41 -2.46
C GLN A 54 -13.13 2.79 -2.59
N GLU A 55 -13.26 1.68 -3.32
CA GLU A 55 -14.55 1.03 -3.55
C GLU A 55 -15.08 0.28 -2.32
N ASN A 56 -14.18 -0.30 -1.51
CA ASN A 56 -14.57 -1.30 -0.52
C ASN A 56 -14.27 -0.93 0.93
N ILE A 57 -13.49 0.11 1.20
CA ILE A 57 -12.98 0.40 2.56
C ILE A 57 -13.19 1.86 2.96
N SER A 58 -12.80 2.83 2.11
CA SER A 58 -12.77 4.26 2.45
C SER A 58 -14.09 4.76 3.04
N GLU A 59 -15.21 4.53 2.34
CA GLU A 59 -16.53 5.07 2.70
C GLU A 59 -17.39 4.11 3.53
N LYS A 60 -16.94 2.87 3.76
CA LYS A 60 -17.73 1.91 4.54
C LYS A 60 -17.75 2.28 6.03
N PRO A 61 -18.87 1.99 6.74
CA PRO A 61 -19.03 2.26 8.17
C PRO A 61 -18.25 1.26 9.04
N LEU A 62 -16.96 1.09 8.74
CA LEU A 62 -16.01 0.24 9.45
C LEU A 62 -15.23 1.08 10.45
N SER A 63 -14.85 0.49 11.57
CA SER A 63 -13.90 1.12 12.49
C SER A 63 -12.53 1.29 11.82
N GLN A 64 -11.76 2.28 12.29
CA GLN A 64 -10.40 2.49 11.77
C GLN A 64 -9.54 1.23 11.89
N LYS A 65 -9.68 0.47 12.98
CA LYS A 65 -8.96 -0.79 13.19
C LYS A 65 -9.29 -1.81 12.11
N GLU A 66 -10.57 -1.98 11.76
CA GLU A 66 -11.00 -2.93 10.72
C GLU A 66 -10.47 -2.52 9.36
N LYS A 67 -10.52 -1.21 9.02
CA LYS A 67 -9.96 -0.69 7.76
C LYS A 67 -8.47 -1.03 7.64
N ILE A 68 -7.69 -0.76 8.68
CA ILE A 68 -6.25 -1.05 8.72
C ILE A 68 -5.98 -2.55 8.54
N GLN A 69 -6.72 -3.41 9.24
CA GLN A 69 -6.55 -4.86 9.12
C GLN A 69 -6.89 -5.41 7.72
N MET A 70 -7.94 -4.86 7.10
CA MET A 70 -8.32 -5.22 5.73
C MET A 70 -7.25 -4.77 4.72
N ILE A 71 -6.74 -3.55 4.85
CA ILE A 71 -5.67 -3.03 3.98
C ILE A 71 -4.39 -3.86 4.16
N GLU A 72 -3.99 -4.17 5.39
CA GLU A 72 -2.84 -5.04 5.65
C GLU A 72 -3.01 -6.40 4.97
N SER A 73 -4.19 -7.01 5.10
CA SER A 73 -4.47 -8.32 4.49
C SER A 73 -4.36 -8.26 2.97
N LEU A 74 -4.89 -7.20 2.35
CA LEU A 74 -4.81 -6.96 0.91
C LEU A 74 -3.36 -6.84 0.42
N PHE A 75 -2.51 -6.13 1.14
CA PHE A 75 -1.07 -6.06 0.83
C PHE A 75 -0.37 -7.42 0.96
N MET A 76 -0.71 -8.19 2.00
CA MET A 76 -0.14 -9.53 2.21
C MET A 76 -0.55 -10.50 1.10
N GLU A 77 -1.80 -10.44 0.65
CA GLU A 77 -2.32 -11.25 -0.47
C GLU A 77 -1.58 -10.90 -1.78
N LYS A 78 -1.49 -9.60 -2.11
CA LYS A 78 -0.77 -9.16 -3.32
C LYS A 78 0.71 -9.53 -3.30
N ALA A 79 1.37 -9.40 -2.14
CA ALA A 79 2.77 -9.81 -2.01
C ALA A 79 2.93 -11.33 -2.20
N LYS A 80 2.00 -12.13 -1.65
CA LYS A 80 2.01 -13.58 -1.81
C LYS A 80 1.87 -14.00 -3.27
N ASP A 81 0.99 -13.35 -4.04
CA ASP A 81 0.82 -13.61 -5.48
C ASP A 81 2.11 -13.35 -6.28
N LYS A 82 2.97 -12.45 -5.76
CA LYS A 82 4.30 -12.13 -6.33
C LYS A 82 5.44 -12.93 -5.71
N ASN A 83 5.16 -13.91 -4.84
CA ASN A 83 6.14 -14.67 -4.06
C ASN A 83 7.06 -13.78 -3.19
N ILE A 84 6.54 -12.65 -2.71
CA ILE A 84 7.23 -11.73 -1.81
C ILE A 84 6.78 -12.01 -0.37
N ASP A 85 7.74 -12.23 0.54
CA ASP A 85 7.45 -12.38 1.97
C ASP A 85 7.58 -11.04 2.69
N LEU A 86 6.43 -10.44 3.07
CA LEU A 86 6.37 -9.21 3.86
C LEU A 86 6.56 -9.52 5.35
N GLN A 87 7.81 -9.69 5.77
CA GLN A 87 8.13 -9.94 7.18
C GLN A 87 8.10 -8.66 8.01
N LEU A 88 7.18 -8.60 8.97
CA LEU A 88 7.20 -7.61 10.05
C LEU A 88 8.31 -7.98 11.04
N ARG A 89 9.43 -7.26 10.99
CA ARG A 89 10.47 -7.37 12.02
C ARG A 89 10.00 -6.58 13.24
N LYS A 90 9.87 -7.27 14.38
CA LYS A 90 9.49 -6.68 15.67
C LYS A 90 10.67 -5.93 16.30
#